data_AF-A0A345ZMQ9-F1
#
_entry.id   AF-A0A345ZMQ9-F1
#
_cell.length_a   1.000
_cell.length_b   1.000
_cell.length_c   1.000
_cell.angle_alpha   90.00
_cell.angle_beta   90.00
_cell.angle_gamma   90.00
#
_symmetry.space_group_name_H-M   'P 1'
#
loop_
_entity.id
_entity.type
_entity.pdbx_description
1 polymer ?
#
loop_
_entity_poly.entity_id
_entity_poly.type
_entity_poly.pdbx_seq_one_letter_code
_entity_poly.pdbx_strand_id
1 'polypeptide(L)' 'MLVRRESTVSAIYQNGAILVWLVTFFGCWVYCIQNYGVSLGVGLGWLPSILVATVAGALWPLLLVFAAVVGWTFFTAG' A
#
# COMPACT_ATOMS: atom_id res chain seq x y z
N MET A 1 -11.74 -32.84 1.39
CA MET A 1 -11.31 -31.45 1.66
C MET A 1 -9.78 -31.47 1.68
N LEU A 2 -9.12 -31.07 0.60
CA LEU A 2 -7.65 -31.03 0.56
C LEU A 2 -7.19 -29.75 1.24
N VAL A 3 -6.47 -29.84 2.35
CA VAL A 3 -5.80 -28.71 2.99
C VAL A 3 -4.76 -28.18 2.01
N ARG A 4 -5.06 -27.08 1.31
CA ARG A 4 -4.09 -26.40 0.47
C ARG A 4 -3.04 -25.79 1.40
N ARG A 5 -1.88 -26.43 1.50
CA ARG A 5 -0.72 -25.86 2.20
C ARG A 5 -0.29 -24.64 1.40
N GLU A 6 -0.57 -23.45 1.90
CA GLU A 6 -0.03 -22.22 1.33
C GLU A 6 1.49 -22.34 1.35
N SER A 7 2.15 -22.14 0.21
CA SER A 7 3.61 -22.06 0.19
C SER A 7 4.03 -20.85 1.02
N THR A 8 5.19 -20.92 1.69
CA THR A 8 5.72 -19.79 2.48
C THR A 8 5.75 -18.49 1.65
N VAL A 9 5.99 -18.60 0.34
CA VAL A 9 5.97 -17.48 -0.61
C VAL A 9 4.57 -16.86 -0.76
N SER A 10 3.51 -17.68 -0.82
CA SER A 10 2.11 -17.20 -0.88
C SER A 10 1.77 -16.38 0.37
N ALA A 11 2.13 -16.91 1.54
CA ALA A 11 1.88 -16.24 2.82
C ALA A 11 2.64 -14.90 2.93
N ILE A 12 3.90 -14.87 2.50
CA ILE A 12 4.68 -13.62 2.47
C ILE A 12 4.05 -12.59 1.53
N TYR A 13 3.59 -13.04 0.35
CA TYR A 13 2.96 -12.14 -0.62
C TYR A 13 1.65 -11.54 -0.11
N GLN A 14 0.78 -12.37 0.47
CA GLN A 14 -0.48 -11.91 1.04
C GLN A 14 -0.25 -10.95 2.21
N ASN A 15 0.65 -11.29 3.13
CA ASN A 15 0.95 -10.44 4.28
C ASN A 15 1.56 -9.09 3.84
N GLY A 16 2.48 -9.12 2.88
CA GLY A 16 3.08 -7.90 2.31
C GLY A 16 2.05 -7.03 1.59
N ALA A 17 1.19 -7.65 0.78
CA ALA A 17 0.11 -6.95 0.09
C ALA A 17 -0.87 -6.29 1.07
N ILE A 18 -1.27 -6.98 2.15
CA ILE A 18 -2.17 -6.44 3.17
C ILE A 18 -1.53 -5.26 3.90
N LEU A 19 -0.25 -5.36 4.28
CA LEU A 19 0.47 -4.28 4.95
C LEU A 19 0.57 -3.03 4.08
N VAL A 20 1.01 -3.17 2.83
CA VAL A 20 1.12 -2.05 1.89
C VAL A 20 -0.26 -1.47 1.61
N TRP A 21 -1.28 -2.32 1.42
CA TRP A 21 -2.66 -1.88 1.23
C TRP A 21 -3.15 -1.01 2.39
N LEU A 22 -2.97 -1.46 3.64
CA LEU A 22 -3.40 -0.71 4.82
C LEU A 22 -2.67 0.64 4.94
N VAL A 23 -1.34 0.64 4.78
CA VAL A 23 -0.53 1.86 4.88
C VAL A 23 -0.93 2.86 3.80
N THR A 24 -1.07 2.42 2.55
CA THR A 24 -1.50 3.28 1.45
C THR A 24 -2.92 3.78 1.65
N PHE A 25 -3.84 2.92 2.09
CA PHE A 25 -5.22 3.30 2.36
C PHE A 25 -5.29 4.40 3.41
N PHE A 26 -4.67 4.21 4.58
CA PHE A 26 -4.69 5.22 5.64
C PHE A 26 -3.92 6.48 5.24
N GLY A 27 -2.79 6.37 4.55
CA GLY A 27 -2.04 7.51 4.05
C GLY A 27 -2.86 8.39 3.10
N CYS A 28 -3.49 7.78 2.09
CA CYS A 28 -4.36 8.50 1.15
C CYS A 28 -5.64 9.01 1.82
N TRP A 29 -6.24 8.23 2.72
CA TRP A 29 -7.47 8.63 3.41
C TRP A 29 -7.24 9.84 4.32
N VAL A 30 -6.16 9.83 5.10
CA VAL A 30 -5.76 10.99 5.93
C VAL A 30 -5.42 12.20 5.06
N TYR A 31 -4.73 12.00 3.93
CA TYR A 31 -4.46 13.07 2.96
C TYR A 31 -5.76 13.70 2.43
N CYS A 32 -6.78 12.88 2.12
CA CYS A 32 -8.08 13.37 1.69
C CYS A 32 -8.81 14.15 2.80
N ILE A 33 -8.69 13.72 4.06
CA ILE A 33 -9.26 14.45 5.21
C ILE A 33 -8.62 15.83 5.37
N GLN A 34 -7.29 15.93 5.22
CA GLN A 34 -6.58 17.20 5.36
C GLN A 34 -6.88 18.18 4.22
N ASN A 35 -6.99 17.70 2.97
CA ASN A 35 -7.19 18.58 1.81
C ASN A 35 -8.65 18.96 1.55
N TYR A 36 -9.59 18.04 1.75
CA TYR A 36 -11.00 18.24 1.40
C TYR A 36 -11.90 18.46 2.63
N GLY A 37 -11.32 18.50 3.83
CA GLY A 37 -12.03 18.65 5.10
C GLY A 37 -12.69 17.36 5.58
N VAL A 38 -13.16 17.36 6.82
CA VAL A 38 -13.68 16.15 7.49
C VAL A 38 -14.92 15.58 6.80
N SER A 39 -15.84 16.41 6.31
CA SER A 39 -17.10 15.95 5.70
C SER A 39 -16.91 15.20 4.39
N LEU A 40 -16.09 15.75 3.47
CA LEU A 40 -15.81 15.12 2.17
C LEU A 40 -14.68 14.08 2.27
N GLY A 41 -13.67 14.32 3.11
CA GLY A 41 -12.54 13.42 3.30
C GLY A 41 -12.91 12.13 4.03
N VAL A 42 -13.69 12.19 5.10
CA VAL A 42 -14.16 10.98 5.82
C VAL A 42 -15.24 10.26 5.01
N GLY A 43 -16.21 11.01 4.45
CA GLY A 43 -17.37 10.45 3.78
C GLY A 43 -17.12 9.91 2.37
N LEU A 44 -16.32 10.59 1.55
CA LEU A 44 -16.05 10.21 0.16
C LEU A 44 -14.58 9.85 -0.10
N GLY A 45 -13.64 10.32 0.72
CA GLY A 45 -12.21 10.09 0.53
C GLY A 45 -11.75 8.64 0.69
N TRP A 46 -12.53 7.78 1.36
CA TRP A 46 -12.21 6.35 1.46
C TRP A 46 -12.30 5.63 0.11
N LEU A 47 -13.20 6.06 -0.78
CA LEU A 47 -13.49 5.41 -2.05
C LEU A 47 -12.30 5.51 -3.04
N PRO A 48 -11.72 6.69 -3.31
CA PRO A 48 -10.47 6.78 -4.10
C PRO A 48 -9.28 6.17 -3.35
N SER A 49 -9.26 6.21 -2.01
CA SER A 49 -8.17 5.62 -1.22
C SER A 49 -8.13 4.10 -1.31
N ILE A 50 -9.29 3.42 -1.33
CA ILE A 50 -9.36 1.97 -1.56
C ILE A 50 -8.77 1.64 -2.93
N LEU A 51 -9.17 2.35 -3.99
CA LEU A 51 -8.68 2.09 -5.35
C LEU A 51 -7.15 2.18 -5.43
N VAL A 52 -6.57 3.24 -4.87
CA VAL A 52 -5.11 3.42 -4.85
C VAL A 52 -4.46 2.34 -4.00
N ALA A 53 -5.04 2.00 -2.84
CA ALA A 53 -4.54 0.95 -1.98
C ALA A 53 -4.56 -0.43 -2.66
N THR A 54 -5.61 -0.80 -3.41
CA THR A 54 -5.65 -2.09 -4.13
C THR A 54 -4.57 -2.18 -5.19
N VAL A 55 -4.33 -1.11 -5.95
CA VAL A 55 -3.28 -1.08 -6.97
C VAL A 55 -1.89 -1.14 -6.31
N ALA A 56 -1.67 -0.37 -5.25
CA ALA A 56 -0.41 -0.36 -4.51
C ALA A 56 -0.13 -1.70 -3.82
N GLY A 57 -1.15 -2.30 -3.20
CA GLY A 57 -1.07 -3.61 -2.57
C GLY A 57 -0.84 -4.73 -3.58
N ALA A 58 -1.38 -4.65 -4.80
CA ALA A 58 -1.09 -5.61 -5.86
C ALA A 58 0.34 -5.47 -6.41
N LEU A 59 0.87 -4.24 -6.45
CA LEU A 59 2.20 -3.91 -6.97
C LEU A 59 3.26 -3.73 -5.87
N TRP A 60 2.97 -4.19 -4.65
CA TRP A 60 3.82 -3.99 -3.48
C TRP A 60 5.30 -4.42 -3.67
N PRO A 61 5.65 -5.55 -4.33
CA PRO A 61 7.06 -5.90 -4.47
C PRO A 61 7.80 -4.93 -5.41
N LEU A 62 7.13 -4.41 -6.45
CA LEU A 62 7.73 -3.40 -7.33
C LEU A 62 7.95 -2.08 -6.58
N LEU A 63 7.01 -1.67 -5.73
CA LEU A 63 7.14 -0.45 -4.93
C LEU A 63 8.32 -0.53 -3.96
N LEU A 64 8.56 -1.69 -3.34
CA LEU A 64 9.73 -1.90 -2.49
C LEU A 64 11.04 -1.84 -3.27
N VAL A 65 11.09 -2.47 -4.45
CA VAL A 65 12.29 -2.40 -5.32
C VAL A 65 12.55 -0.95 -5.73
N PHE A 66 11.52 -0.22 -6.13
CA PHE A 66 11.64 1.20 -6.48
C PHE A 66 12.15 2.04 -5.29
N ALA A 67 11.55 1.89 -4.11
CA ALA A 67 11.99 2.59 -2.90
C ALA A 67 13.43 2.26 -2.52
N ALA A 68 13.86 1.00 -2.66
CA ALA A 68 15.22 0.56 -2.38
C ALA A 68 16.23 1.18 -3.37
N VAL A 69 15.92 1.20 -4.67
CA VAL A 69 16.76 1.84 -5.70
C VAL A 69 16.89 3.33 -5.44
N VAL A 70 15.77 4.01 -5.19
CA VAL A 70 15.75 5.44 -4.88
C VAL A 70 16.58 5.73 -3.63
N GLY A 71 16.34 5.01 -2.53
CA GLY A 71 17.12 5.16 -1.29
C GLY A 71 18.61 4.91 -1.49
N TRP A 72 18.98 3.88 -2.27
CA TRP A 72 20.37 3.61 -2.63
C TRP A 72 20.99 4.78 -3.39
N THR A 73 20.32 5.32 -4.40
CA THR A 73 20.83 6.46 -5.17
C THR A 73 21.05 7.69 -4.28
N PHE A 74 20.13 7.99 -3.37
CA PHE A 74 20.27 9.10 -2.42
C PHE A 74 21.44 8.89 -1.46
N PHE A 75 21.64 7.68 -0.95
CA PHE A 75 22.76 7.36 -0.07
C PHE A 75 24.12 7.48 -0.78
N THR A 76 24.19 7.08 -2.05
CA THR A 76 25.43 7.18 -2.85
C THR A 76 25.70 8.56 -3.45
N ALA A 77 24.69 9.42 -3.53
CA ALA A 77 24.81 10.76 -4.11
C ALA A 77 25.11 11.85 -3.06
N GLY A 78 25.04 11.51 -1.77
CA GLY A 78 25.35 12.40 -0.64
C GLY A 78 26.79 12.31 -0.16
#